data_AF-A0A3M6U3M8-F1
#
_entry.id   AF-A0A3M6U3M8-F1
#
_cell.length_a   1.000
_cell.length_b   1.000
_cell.length_c   1.000
_cell.angle_alpha   90.00
_cell.angle_beta   90.00
_cell.angle_gamma   90.00
#
_symmetry.space_group_name_H-M   'P 1'
#
loop_
_entity.id
_entity.type
_entity.pdbx_description
1 polymer ?
#
loop_
_entity_poly.entity_id
_entity_poly.type
_entity_poly.pdbx_seq_one_letter_code
_entity_poly.pdbx_strand_id
1 'polypeptide(L)'
;MFKVDEYLTSQQIASFFWRETAKKKSTQDVETETQKDQQAVERETSLQDLQNDVTDSISICHLIMHGDYNLCNYASNKKLDKLSILLLQDICTSLQLDIFNI
;
A
#
# COMPACT_ATOMS: atom_id res chain seq x y z
N MET A 1 -13.51 44.18 15.59
CA MET A 1 -13.98 43.90 14.21
C MET A 1 -13.03 44.62 13.28
N PHE A 2 -12.39 43.91 12.36
CA PHE A 2 -11.40 44.48 11.45
C PHE A 2 -12.08 45.42 10.44
N LYS A 3 -11.41 46.49 10.05
CA LYS A 3 -11.86 47.43 9.02
C LYS A 3 -11.57 46.88 7.63
N VAL A 4 -12.34 47.32 6.63
CA VAL A 4 -12.26 46.81 5.25
C VAL A 4 -10.86 47.04 4.64
N ASP A 5 -10.17 48.09 5.04
CA ASP A 5 -8.79 48.44 4.67
C ASP A 5 -7.71 47.55 5.30
N GLU A 6 -8.07 46.73 6.30
CA GLU A 6 -7.18 45.73 6.89
C GLU A 6 -7.20 44.39 6.15
N TYR A 7 -8.13 44.21 5.20
CA TYR A 7 -8.19 43.02 4.35
C TYR A 7 -7.34 43.18 3.11
N LEU A 8 -6.47 42.20 2.85
CA LEU A 8 -5.73 42.13 1.61
C LEU A 8 -6.69 41.83 0.46
N THR A 9 -6.56 42.59 -0.63
CA THR A 9 -7.25 42.30 -1.88
C THR A 9 -6.66 41.05 -2.53
N SER A 10 -7.45 40.36 -3.35
CA SER A 10 -6.98 39.21 -4.13
C SER A 10 -5.73 39.54 -4.96
N GLN A 11 -5.61 40.79 -5.43
CA GLN A 11 -4.43 41.26 -6.17
C GLN A 11 -3.19 41.40 -5.28
N GLN A 12 -3.34 41.87 -4.04
CA GLN A 12 -2.23 41.96 -3.09
C GLN A 12 -1.72 40.57 -2.69
N ILE A 13 -2.64 39.63 -2.44
CA ILE A 13 -2.33 38.23 -2.16
C ILE A 13 -1.60 37.60 -3.34
N ALA A 14 -2.16 37.72 -4.56
CA ALA A 14 -1.54 37.17 -5.76
C ALA A 14 -0.14 37.77 -6.01
N SER A 15 0.00 39.09 -5.87
CA SER A 15 1.28 39.78 -6.07
C SER A 15 2.32 39.38 -5.01
N PHE A 16 1.89 39.09 -3.78
CA PHE A 16 2.78 38.58 -2.73
C PHE A 16 3.36 37.23 -3.11
N PHE A 17 2.52 36.25 -3.44
CA PHE A 17 2.99 34.91 -3.82
C PHE A 17 3.78 34.93 -5.13
N TRP A 18 3.44 35.81 -6.07
CA TRP A 18 4.21 35.95 -7.31
C TRP A 18 5.64 36.43 -7.03
N ARG A 19 5.80 37.41 -6.13
CA ARG A 19 7.12 37.90 -5.68
C ARG A 19 7.89 36.83 -4.91
N GLU A 20 7.24 36.09 -4.01
CA GLU A 20 7.88 35.02 -3.25
C GLU A 20 8.36 33.89 -4.17
N THR A 21 7.53 33.46 -5.13
CA THR A 21 7.92 32.46 -6.13
C THR A 21 9.02 32.98 -7.05
N ALA A 22 9.01 34.27 -7.43
CA ALA A 22 10.07 34.85 -8.25
C ALA A 22 11.43 34.90 -7.52
N LYS A 23 11.43 35.14 -6.20
CA LYS A 23 12.65 35.08 -5.38
C LYS A 23 13.22 33.66 -5.27
N LYS A 24 12.33 32.65 -5.20
CA LYS A 24 12.69 31.23 -5.15
C LYS A 24 13.17 30.65 -6.49
N LYS A 25 13.02 31.37 -7.60
CA LYS A 25 13.44 30.92 -8.94
C LYS A 25 14.95 31.05 -9.22
N SER A 26 15.80 31.13 -8.20
CA SER A 26 17.21 30.78 -8.42
C SER A 26 17.23 29.31 -8.82
N THR A 27 17.72 28.99 -10.02
CA THR A 27 17.69 27.63 -10.60
C THR A 27 18.21 26.58 -9.61
N GLN A 28 19.18 26.98 -8.79
CA GLN A 28 19.81 26.15 -7.75
C GLN A 28 18.85 25.75 -6.61
N ASP A 29 17.91 26.61 -6.22
CA ASP A 29 16.95 26.31 -5.13
C ASP A 29 15.87 25.34 -5.61
N VAL A 30 15.39 25.51 -6.84
CA VAL A 30 14.38 24.63 -7.46
C VAL A 30 14.94 23.22 -7.70
N GLU A 31 16.20 23.12 -8.15
CA GLU A 31 16.88 21.84 -8.36
C GLU A 31 17.12 21.12 -7.02
N THR A 32 17.45 21.88 -5.97
CA THR A 32 17.61 21.36 -4.61
C THR A 32 16.29 20.88 -3.99
N GLU A 33 15.19 21.61 -4.16
CA GLU A 33 13.85 21.19 -3.71
C GLU A 33 13.41 19.91 -4.45
N THR A 34 13.60 19.86 -5.78
CA THR A 34 13.28 18.67 -6.58
C THR A 34 14.08 17.44 -6.16
N GLN A 35 15.37 17.62 -5.83
CA GLN A 35 16.22 16.52 -5.35
C GLN A 35 15.80 16.02 -3.96
N LYS A 36 15.32 16.92 -3.08
CA LYS A 36 14.79 16.53 -1.77
C LYS A 36 13.50 15.74 -1.89
N ASP A 37 12.62 16.13 -2.79
CA ASP A 37 11.37 15.41 -3.05
C ASP A 37 11.66 14.01 -3.61
N GLN A 38 12.59 13.91 -4.55
CA GLN A 38 13.05 12.63 -5.08
C GLN A 38 13.64 11.71 -3.99
N GLN A 39 14.50 12.26 -3.12
CA GLN A 39 15.03 11.50 -1.97
C GLN A 39 13.94 11.09 -0.98
N ALA A 40 12.90 11.90 -0.80
CA ALA A 40 11.78 11.57 0.07
C ALA A 40 10.99 10.38 -0.48
N VAL A 41 10.73 10.37 -1.79
CA VAL A 41 10.08 9.25 -2.49
C VAL A 41 10.91 7.98 -2.36
N GLU A 42 12.21 8.05 -2.64
CA GLU A 42 13.11 6.88 -2.55
C GLU A 42 13.16 6.29 -1.14
N ARG A 43 13.17 7.14 -0.11
CA ARG A 43 13.16 6.71 1.29
C ARG A 43 11.84 6.04 1.66
N GLU A 44 10.71 6.62 1.24
CA GLU A 44 9.39 6.05 1.52
C GLU A 44 9.22 4.70 0.84
N THR A 45 9.60 4.58 -0.44
CA THR A 45 9.57 3.31 -1.16
C THR A 45 10.43 2.26 -0.46
N SER A 46 11.65 2.61 -0.06
CA SER A 46 12.55 1.67 0.65
C SER A 46 11.97 1.21 1.99
N LEU A 47 11.28 2.10 2.70
CA LEU A 47 10.63 1.78 3.98
C LEU A 47 9.40 0.88 3.76
N GLN A 48 8.62 1.17 2.72
CA GLN A 48 7.46 0.37 2.35
C GLN A 48 7.85 -1.04 1.91
N ASP A 49 8.93 -1.18 1.12
CA ASP A 49 9.47 -2.48 0.74
C ASP A 49 9.92 -3.28 1.98
N LEU A 50 10.65 -2.65 2.90
CA LEU A 50 11.04 -3.29 4.16
C LEU A 50 9.82 -3.70 5.01
N GLN A 51 8.79 -2.86 5.06
CA GLN A 51 7.56 -3.18 5.79
C GLN A 51 6.84 -4.39 5.16
N ASN A 52 6.79 -4.46 3.83
CA ASN A 52 6.19 -5.58 3.12
C ASN A 52 6.97 -6.88 3.41
N ASP A 53 8.30 -6.84 3.31
CA ASP A 53 9.15 -8.01 3.60
C ASP A 53 8.95 -8.52 5.03
N VAL A 54 8.93 -7.61 6.01
CA VAL A 54 8.67 -7.97 7.40
C VAL A 54 7.26 -8.53 7.55
N THR A 55 6.25 -7.87 6.97
CA THR A 55 4.86 -8.31 7.04
C THR A 55 4.69 -9.69 6.45
N ASP A 56 5.27 -9.97 5.28
CA ASP A 56 5.23 -11.29 4.66
C ASP A 56 5.90 -12.34 5.54
N SER A 57 7.03 -12.02 6.17
CA SER A 57 7.75 -12.95 7.06
C SER A 57 7.02 -13.27 8.36
N ILE A 58 6.26 -12.31 8.92
CA ILE A 58 5.55 -12.47 10.20
C ILE A 58 4.06 -12.74 10.00
N SER A 59 3.55 -12.62 8.77
CA SER A 59 2.15 -12.82 8.48
C SER A 59 1.78 -14.23 8.89
N ILE A 60 0.93 -14.31 9.91
CA ILE A 60 0.36 -15.58 10.35
C ILE A 60 -0.64 -15.94 9.25
N CYS A 61 -0.16 -16.68 8.25
CA CYS A 61 -1.05 -17.31 7.30
C CYS A 61 -1.91 -18.27 8.12
N HIS A 62 -3.21 -18.00 8.24
CA HIS A 62 -4.12 -18.88 8.98
C HIS A 62 -4.02 -20.25 8.32
N LEU A 63 -3.29 -21.16 8.97
CA LEU A 63 -2.93 -22.44 8.40
C LEU A 63 -4.21 -23.28 8.43
N ILE A 64 -4.99 -23.25 7.35
CA ILE A 64 -6.07 -24.22 7.17
C ILE A 64 -5.37 -25.55 6.87
N MET A 65 -5.01 -26.24 7.93
CA MET A 65 -4.37 -27.55 7.87
C MET A 65 -5.45 -28.61 7.89
N HIS A 66 -5.29 -29.59 7.01
CA HIS A 66 -5.99 -30.85 7.09
C HIS A 66 -4.95 -31.95 7.26
N GLY A 67 -4.72 -32.42 8.49
CA GLY A 67 -3.56 -33.26 8.79
C GLY A 67 -2.25 -32.56 8.42
N ASP A 68 -1.45 -33.19 7.54
CA ASP A 68 -0.19 -32.64 7.03
C ASP A 68 -0.35 -31.72 5.80
N TYR A 69 -1.58 -31.50 5.33
CA TYR A 69 -1.86 -30.72 4.12
C TYR A 69 -2.20 -29.25 4.44
N ASN A 70 -1.33 -28.33 4.02
CA ASN A 70 -1.59 -26.89 4.09
C ASN A 70 -2.47 -26.45 2.90
N LEU A 71 -3.77 -26.30 3.13
CA LEU A 71 -4.74 -26.00 2.08
C LEU A 71 -4.54 -24.61 1.48
N CYS A 72 -4.08 -23.63 2.28
CA CYS A 72 -3.74 -22.29 1.79
C CYS A 72 -2.62 -22.36 0.75
N ASN A 73 -1.58 -23.16 1.00
CA ASN A 73 -0.49 -23.38 0.05
C ASN A 73 -0.97 -24.08 -1.24
N TYR A 74 -1.85 -25.07 -1.11
CA TYR A 74 -2.42 -25.77 -2.27
C TYR A 74 -3.33 -24.86 -3.12
N ALA A 75 -4.11 -23.97 -2.48
CA ALA A 75 -4.96 -23.00 -3.16
C ALA A 75 -4.12 -21.95 -3.92
N SER A 76 -3.15 -21.30 -3.24
CA SER A 76 -2.27 -20.29 -3.84
C SER A 76 -1.46 -20.82 -5.02
N ASN A 77 -1.05 -22.09 -4.97
CA ASN A 77 -0.28 -22.72 -6.04
C ASN A 77 -1.14 -23.40 -7.13
N LYS A 78 -2.47 -23.33 -7.06
CA LYS A 78 -3.39 -24.04 -7.97
C LYS A 78 -3.06 -25.54 -8.06
N LYS A 79 -2.91 -26.19 -6.90
CA LYS A 79 -2.57 -27.62 -6.78
C LYS A 79 -3.67 -28.46 -6.13
N LEU A 80 -4.81 -27.85 -5.76
CA LEU A 80 -5.94 -28.57 -5.14
C LEU A 80 -6.47 -29.70 -6.03
N ASP A 81 -6.43 -29.51 -7.35
CA ASP A 81 -6.77 -30.49 -8.38
C ASP A 81 -5.83 -31.71 -8.43
N LYS A 82 -4.64 -31.62 -7.81
CA LYS A 82 -3.68 -32.72 -7.72
C LYS A 82 -3.92 -33.64 -6.52
N LEU A 83 -4.81 -33.26 -5.61
CA LEU A 83 -5.22 -34.12 -4.50
C LEU A 83 -6.14 -35.22 -5.02
N SER A 84 -6.12 -36.39 -4.37
CA SER A 84 -7.06 -37.46 -4.74
C SER A 84 -8.50 -37.03 -4.40
N ILE A 85 -9.47 -37.50 -5.18
CA ILE A 85 -10.89 -37.19 -4.96
C ILE A 85 -11.32 -37.59 -3.53
N LEU A 86 -10.83 -38.73 -3.03
CA LEU A 86 -11.11 -39.19 -1.67
C LEU A 86 -10.60 -38.21 -0.61
N LEU A 87 -9.37 -37.69 -0.78
CA LEU A 87 -8.80 -36.72 0.15
C LEU A 87 -9.53 -35.37 0.07
N LEU A 88 -9.93 -34.93 -1.12
CA LEU A 88 -10.77 -33.74 -1.30
C LEU A 88 -12.12 -33.87 -0.60
N GLN A 89 -12.78 -35.02 -0.73
CA GLN A 89 -14.06 -35.28 -0.04
C GLN A 89 -13.89 -35.27 1.48
N ASP A 90 -12.82 -35.86 1.99
CA ASP A 90 -12.49 -35.87 3.41
C ASP A 90 -12.21 -34.45 3.94
N ILE A 91 -11.39 -33.68 3.21
CA ILE A 91 -11.13 -32.25 3.48
C ILE A 91 -12.44 -31.47 3.54
N CYS A 92 -13.28 -31.58 2.51
CA CYS A 92 -14.55 -30.86 2.45
C CYS A 92 -15.48 -31.25 3.61
N THR A 93 -15.53 -32.53 3.97
CA THR A 93 -16.33 -33.02 5.09
C THR A 93 -15.81 -32.48 6.42
N SER A 94 -14.50 -32.48 6.64
CA SER A 94 -13.86 -31.95 7.85
C SER A 94 -14.14 -30.46 8.06
N LEU A 95 -14.23 -29.70 6.96
CA LEU A 95 -14.53 -28.28 6.92
C LEU A 95 -16.04 -27.99 6.89
N GLN A 96 -16.88 -29.03 6.94
CA GLN A 96 -18.34 -28.94 6.89
C GLN A 96 -18.86 -28.24 5.62
N LEU A 97 -18.16 -28.42 4.50
CA LEU A 97 -18.56 -27.91 3.19
C LEU A 97 -19.58 -28.86 2.56
N ASP A 98 -20.64 -28.30 1.97
CA ASP A 98 -21.63 -29.09 1.23
C ASP A 98 -21.08 -29.47 -0.14
N ILE A 99 -20.83 -30.76 -0.33
CA ILE A 99 -20.22 -31.34 -1.54
C ILE A 99 -21.29 -31.79 -2.54
N PHE A 100 -22.56 -31.80 -2.15
CA PHE A 100 -23.67 -32.31 -2.96
C PHE A 100 -24.43 -31.21 -3.71
N ASN A 101 -24.08 -29.94 -3.48
CA ASN A 101 -24.73 -28.75 -4.05
C ASN A 101 -23.78 -27.85 -4.90
N ILE A 102 -22.71 -28.41 -5.47
CA ILE A 102 -21.77 -27.67 -6.33
C ILE A 102 -22.20 -27.72 -7.80
#